data_AF-A0A6L9QJ42-F1
#
_entry.id   AF-A0A6L9QJ42-F1
#
_cell.length_a   1.000
_cell.length_b   1.000
_cell.length_c   1.000
_cell.angle_alpha   90.00
_cell.angle_beta   90.00
_cell.angle_gamma   90.00
#
_symmetry.space_group_name_H-M   'P 1'
#
loop_
_entity.id
_entity.type
_entity.pdbx_description
1 polymer ?
#
loop_
_entity_poly.entity_id
_entity_poly.type
_entity_poly.pdbx_seq_one_letter_code
_entity_poly.pdbx_strand_id
1 'polypeptide(L)'
;MTASEVGRRDGGERTDPALTGFAPFEGEPWIMRRIGAGDHRFWFGLLTFLLSTWILVEIPWSTLRDPMPDGAWCGDLRRLTEDLPVFGNCAAATAQLPALRDYFSLIGALALLLAPALTVRQWRGLAALAPDMAAANSLRFADDAGRDAFDREVRLANRDIRRIGNLAPLIMLICALAMLWLMVVQQRRGVFGLVAPPGTDPGEWAQLAYQHWWAGTAGDGLGLTLYFAIGSVGLYLITAQNMVTVRILLALYRARTSYDFAADPLNSDGYYGWSPIRTALSATHIELAMHGIGLVAIGITLPHEGVFTTYSYAAVQWLVILLITMLFPPIFAWRKMRAFKSTEIGVLSREGRALAGAARTRQEKSQVEDTYRQRMDAIRRVPTLPFKRTRDMVTFLLSLLADLSAVTAVIIAFF
;
A
#
# COMPACT_ATOMS: atom_id res chain seq x y z
N MET A 1 25.91 -29.55 36.81
CA MET A 1 25.47 -29.40 35.41
C MET A 1 24.47 -28.26 35.34
N THR A 2 24.94 -27.08 34.94
CA THR A 2 24.12 -25.88 34.78
C THR A 2 23.28 -25.99 33.52
N ALA A 3 21.99 -25.64 33.61
CA ALA A 3 21.02 -25.71 32.52
C ALA A 3 21.33 -24.78 31.30
N SER A 4 22.49 -24.13 31.27
CA SER A 4 23.00 -23.35 30.13
C SER A 4 23.86 -24.15 29.14
N GLU A 5 24.23 -25.40 29.44
CA GLU A 5 25.16 -26.18 28.60
C GLU A 5 24.48 -27.21 27.68
N VAL A 6 23.18 -27.47 27.83
CA VAL A 6 22.45 -28.45 27.00
C VAL A 6 21.98 -27.87 25.65
N GLY A 7 22.23 -26.58 25.38
CA GLY A 7 21.87 -25.92 24.12
C GLY A 7 22.99 -25.81 23.09
N ARG A 8 24.25 -26.13 23.44
CA ARG A 8 25.39 -26.00 22.54
C ARG A 8 25.60 -27.32 21.80
N ARG A 9 24.67 -27.66 20.91
CA ARG A 9 24.96 -28.61 19.84
C ARG A 9 26.10 -28.00 19.03
N ASP A 10 27.22 -28.71 18.97
CA ASP A 10 28.27 -28.54 17.97
C ASP A 10 27.66 -28.76 16.58
N GLY A 11 26.96 -27.74 16.10
CA GLY A 11 26.46 -27.65 14.74
C GLY A 11 27.62 -27.17 13.89
N GLY A 12 28.31 -28.11 13.24
CA GLY A 12 29.02 -27.77 12.01
C GLY A 12 28.06 -26.96 11.16
N GLU A 13 28.49 -25.75 10.80
CA GLU A 13 27.69 -24.69 10.16
C GLU A 13 27.26 -25.20 8.78
N ARG A 14 26.24 -26.07 8.75
CA ARG A 14 25.50 -26.37 7.54
C ARG A 14 24.81 -25.06 7.23
N THR A 15 25.42 -24.26 6.37
CA THR A 15 24.80 -23.09 5.78
C THR A 15 23.63 -23.60 4.96
N ASP A 16 22.50 -23.75 5.63
CA ASP A 16 21.23 -24.06 5.01
C ASP A 16 21.05 -23.09 3.84
N PRO A 17 20.82 -23.59 2.60
CA PRO A 17 20.75 -22.74 1.43
C PRO A 17 19.65 -21.69 1.65
N ALA A 18 20.00 -20.40 1.53
CA ALA A 18 19.07 -19.31 1.78
C ALA A 18 17.77 -19.53 0.99
N LEU A 19 16.62 -19.34 1.64
CA LEU A 19 15.32 -19.43 0.96
C LEU A 19 15.27 -18.45 -0.20
N THR A 20 14.59 -18.87 -1.28
CA THR A 20 14.36 -17.99 -2.42
C THR A 20 13.47 -16.82 -1.96
N GLY A 21 13.92 -15.59 -2.18
CA GLY A 21 13.10 -14.38 -1.97
C GLY A 21 12.08 -14.17 -3.09
N PHE A 22 11.02 -13.43 -2.80
CA PHE A 22 10.16 -12.93 -3.87
C PHE A 22 10.95 -11.93 -4.73
N ALA A 23 10.65 -11.89 -6.03
CA ALA A 23 11.35 -11.03 -6.98
C ALA A 23 10.39 -9.99 -7.59
N PRO A 24 9.79 -9.10 -6.77
CA PRO A 24 8.79 -8.14 -7.24
C PRO A 24 9.33 -7.20 -8.33
N PHE A 25 10.62 -6.89 -8.28
CA PHE A 25 11.34 -6.07 -9.26
C PHE A 25 11.49 -6.74 -10.64
N GLU A 26 11.38 -8.06 -10.74
CA GLU A 26 11.44 -8.73 -12.05
C GLU A 26 10.19 -8.48 -12.91
N GLY A 27 9.11 -8.02 -12.27
CA GLY A 27 7.88 -7.56 -12.93
C GLY A 27 7.98 -6.13 -13.44
N GLU A 28 9.12 -5.45 -13.26
CA GLU A 28 9.30 -4.09 -13.76
C GLU A 28 9.41 -4.07 -15.29
N PRO A 29 8.77 -3.10 -15.95
CA PRO A 29 9.06 -2.80 -17.33
C PRO A 29 10.54 -2.45 -17.43
N TRP A 30 11.14 -2.70 -18.58
CA TRP A 30 12.55 -2.42 -18.83
C TRP A 30 12.94 -0.97 -18.45
N ILE A 31 12.02 -0.01 -18.59
CA ILE A 31 12.24 1.39 -18.21
C ILE A 31 12.44 1.55 -16.70
N MET A 32 11.75 0.75 -15.88
CA MET A 32 11.80 0.77 -14.42
C MET A 32 12.81 -0.19 -13.81
N ARG A 33 13.37 -1.17 -14.54
CA ARG A 33 14.38 -2.13 -14.01
C ARG A 33 15.58 -1.49 -13.29
N ARG A 34 15.88 -0.21 -13.54
CA ARG A 34 16.91 0.55 -12.80
C ARG A 34 16.54 0.83 -11.33
N ILE A 35 15.27 0.72 -10.96
CA ILE A 35 14.77 0.82 -9.58
C ILE A 35 15.33 -0.31 -8.72
N GLY A 36 15.22 -1.55 -9.21
CA GLY A 36 15.75 -2.73 -8.52
C GLY A 36 17.28 -2.69 -8.31
N ALA A 37 18.02 -2.04 -9.20
CA ALA A 37 19.48 -1.89 -9.12
C ALA A 37 19.96 -0.88 -8.05
N GLY A 38 19.04 -0.33 -7.24
CA GLY A 38 19.38 0.61 -6.18
C GLY A 38 19.36 2.07 -6.62
N ASP A 39 18.98 2.39 -7.85
CA ASP A 39 18.88 3.77 -8.34
C ASP A 39 17.49 4.39 -8.06
N HIS A 40 17.04 4.25 -6.81
CA HIS A 40 15.84 4.92 -6.30
C HIS A 40 15.98 6.46 -6.36
N ARG A 41 17.23 6.95 -6.40
CA ARG A 41 17.57 8.36 -6.60
C ARG A 41 17.22 8.83 -8.02
N PHE A 42 17.38 7.99 -9.04
CA PHE A 42 16.98 8.33 -10.41
C PHE A 42 15.47 8.51 -10.53
N TRP A 43 14.64 7.62 -9.95
CA TRP A 43 13.19 7.74 -10.09
C TRP A 43 12.58 8.81 -9.19
N PHE A 44 13.06 8.93 -7.95
CA PHE A 44 12.73 10.09 -7.14
C PHE A 44 13.18 11.36 -7.86
N GLY A 45 14.39 11.39 -8.41
CA GLY A 45 14.90 12.49 -9.21
C GLY A 45 14.10 12.77 -10.47
N LEU A 46 13.61 11.75 -11.18
CA LEU A 46 12.79 11.90 -12.40
C LEU A 46 11.40 12.39 -12.05
N LEU A 47 10.75 11.86 -11.02
CA LEU A 47 9.44 12.35 -10.59
C LEU A 47 9.52 13.73 -9.95
N THR A 48 10.53 13.98 -9.11
CA THR A 48 10.82 15.33 -8.61
C THR A 48 11.13 16.25 -9.79
N PHE A 49 11.91 15.82 -10.78
CA PHE A 49 12.18 16.62 -11.98
C PHE A 49 10.91 16.89 -12.77
N LEU A 50 10.06 15.90 -13.02
CA LEU A 50 8.79 16.07 -13.74
C LEU A 50 7.83 16.97 -12.96
N LEU A 51 7.77 16.84 -11.64
CA LEU A 51 6.91 17.64 -10.76
C LEU A 51 7.45 19.06 -10.56
N SER A 52 8.77 19.21 -10.45
CA SER A 52 9.45 20.51 -10.41
C SER A 52 9.36 21.19 -11.77
N THR A 53 9.48 20.46 -12.87
CA THR A 53 9.27 21.00 -14.22
C THR A 53 7.80 21.38 -14.39
N TRP A 54 6.86 20.57 -13.90
CA TRP A 54 5.44 20.92 -13.85
C TRP A 54 5.21 22.21 -13.04
N ILE A 55 5.73 22.31 -11.81
CA ILE A 55 5.63 23.53 -10.99
C ILE A 55 6.32 24.72 -11.68
N LEU A 56 7.49 24.54 -12.29
CA LEU A 56 8.26 25.63 -12.90
C LEU A 56 7.68 26.09 -14.25
N VAL A 57 6.99 25.21 -14.97
CA VAL A 57 6.32 25.52 -16.24
C VAL A 57 4.91 26.08 -16.01
N GLU A 58 4.19 25.55 -15.01
CA GLU A 58 2.82 25.95 -14.63
C GLU A 58 2.77 27.01 -13.51
N ILE A 59 3.91 27.50 -13.04
CA ILE A 59 4.03 28.91 -12.62
C ILE A 59 4.37 29.66 -13.91
N PRO A 60 3.40 29.94 -14.80
CA PRO A 60 3.72 30.72 -15.97
C PRO A 60 4.25 32.08 -15.52
N TRP A 61 5.09 32.67 -16.35
CA TRP A 61 5.45 34.08 -16.25
C TRP A 61 4.22 35.00 -16.07
N SER A 62 3.01 34.55 -16.45
CA SER A 62 1.73 35.21 -16.18
C SER A 62 1.23 35.12 -14.73
N THR A 63 1.53 34.09 -13.92
CA THR A 63 1.22 34.14 -12.47
C THR A 63 2.19 35.03 -11.71
N LEU A 64 3.38 35.27 -12.25
CA LEU A 64 4.32 36.30 -11.79
C LEU A 64 3.93 37.71 -12.25
N ARG A 65 3.17 37.85 -13.35
CA ARG A 65 2.70 39.14 -13.90
C ARG A 65 1.34 39.59 -13.36
N ASP A 66 0.39 38.65 -13.32
CA ASP A 66 -0.96 38.79 -12.80
C ASP A 66 -1.10 37.81 -11.63
N PRO A 67 -0.70 38.22 -10.40
CA PRO A 67 -0.92 37.38 -9.23
C PRO A 67 -2.40 37.02 -9.18
N MET A 68 -2.71 35.76 -8.83
CA MET A 68 -4.10 35.33 -8.63
C MET A 68 -4.84 36.40 -7.82
N PRO A 69 -6.09 36.76 -8.18
CA PRO A 69 -6.84 37.73 -7.42
C PRO A 69 -6.81 37.34 -5.94
N ASP A 70 -6.33 38.25 -5.09
CA ASP A 70 -6.20 38.01 -3.66
C ASP A 70 -7.51 37.42 -3.11
N GLY A 71 -7.46 36.17 -2.63
CA GLY A 71 -8.63 35.49 -2.09
C GLY A 71 -9.44 34.60 -3.04
N ALA A 72 -8.98 34.31 -4.27
CA ALA A 72 -9.63 33.28 -5.12
C ALA A 72 -9.70 31.91 -4.42
N TRP A 73 -8.64 31.55 -3.67
CA TRP A 73 -8.58 30.33 -2.86
C TRP A 73 -9.59 30.35 -1.71
N CYS A 74 -9.80 31.52 -1.09
CA CYS A 74 -10.82 31.71 -0.07
C CYS A 74 -12.22 31.47 -0.67
N GLY A 75 -12.47 31.96 -1.89
CA GLY A 75 -13.74 31.78 -2.59
C GLY A 75 -14.04 30.30 -2.89
N ASP A 76 -13.05 29.57 -3.38
CA ASP A 76 -13.21 28.13 -3.67
C ASP A 76 -13.35 27.30 -2.40
N LEU A 77 -12.53 27.55 -1.38
CA LEU A 77 -12.63 26.84 -0.10
C LEU A 77 -14.00 27.07 0.55
N ARG A 78 -14.47 28.32 0.55
CA ARG A 78 -15.80 28.67 1.07
C ARG A 78 -16.92 27.91 0.35
N ARG A 79 -16.80 27.72 -0.97
CA ARG A 79 -17.73 26.90 -1.79
C ARG A 79 -17.68 25.43 -1.41
N LEU A 80 -16.47 24.88 -1.29
CA LEU A 80 -16.27 23.46 -0.98
C LEU A 80 -16.68 23.10 0.45
N THR A 81 -16.70 24.06 1.38
CA THR A 81 -17.09 23.85 2.78
C THR A 81 -18.49 24.35 3.12
N GLU A 82 -19.37 24.55 2.13
CA GLU A 82 -20.77 24.99 2.36
C GLU A 82 -20.89 26.27 3.21
N ASP A 83 -20.18 27.34 2.84
CA ASP A 83 -20.35 28.68 3.44
C ASP A 83 -20.15 28.73 4.97
N LEU A 84 -19.20 27.95 5.51
CA LEU A 84 -18.79 28.11 6.91
C LEU A 84 -18.50 29.59 7.24
N PRO A 85 -19.07 30.15 8.33
CA PRO A 85 -19.02 31.58 8.65
C PRO A 85 -17.61 32.11 8.99
N VAL A 86 -16.60 31.23 8.95
CA VAL A 86 -15.19 31.54 9.23
C VAL A 86 -14.52 32.26 8.04
N PHE A 87 -15.06 32.13 6.83
CA PHE A 87 -14.50 32.75 5.64
C PHE A 87 -15.11 34.14 5.41
N GLY A 88 -14.30 35.19 5.59
CA GLY A 88 -14.70 36.59 5.40
C GLY A 88 -14.97 36.99 3.95
N ASN A 89 -14.64 38.23 3.58
CA ASN A 89 -14.80 38.73 2.20
C ASN A 89 -13.75 38.07 1.27
N CYS A 90 -14.12 36.94 0.67
CA CYS A 90 -13.33 36.30 -0.39
C CYS A 90 -13.57 36.99 -1.74
N ALA A 91 -12.58 36.96 -2.64
CA ALA A 91 -12.75 37.42 -4.01
C ALA A 91 -13.78 36.57 -4.76
N ALA A 92 -14.40 37.15 -5.79
CA ALA A 92 -15.31 36.42 -6.68
C ALA A 92 -14.55 35.27 -7.38
N ALA A 93 -15.21 34.12 -7.50
CA ALA A 93 -14.64 32.99 -8.23
C ALA A 93 -14.40 33.39 -9.70
N THR A 94 -13.24 33.05 -10.24
CA THR A 94 -12.91 33.23 -11.66
C THR A 94 -12.96 31.88 -12.37
N ALA A 95 -13.15 31.83 -13.68
CA ALA A 95 -13.08 30.58 -14.44
C ALA A 95 -11.63 30.17 -14.78
N GLN A 96 -10.64 30.99 -14.40
CA GLN A 96 -9.23 30.66 -14.62
C GLN A 96 -8.77 29.60 -13.61
N LEU A 97 -8.35 28.45 -14.11
CA LEU A 97 -7.91 27.31 -13.28
C LEU A 97 -6.47 26.93 -13.61
N PRO A 98 -5.51 27.76 -13.16
CA PRO A 98 -4.11 27.38 -13.17
C PRO A 98 -3.90 26.15 -12.29
N ALA A 99 -2.80 25.42 -12.51
CA ALA A 99 -2.46 24.19 -11.79
C ALA A 99 -2.60 24.30 -10.26
N LEU A 100 -2.21 25.45 -9.69
CA LEU A 100 -2.28 25.67 -8.24
C LEU A 100 -3.71 25.79 -7.67
N ARG A 101 -4.70 26.14 -8.50
CA ARG A 101 -6.11 26.22 -8.11
C ARG A 101 -6.87 24.91 -8.41
N ASP A 102 -6.26 24.00 -9.16
CA ASP A 102 -6.77 22.65 -9.37
C ASP A 102 -6.35 21.73 -8.22
N TYR A 103 -7.04 21.88 -7.08
CA TYR A 103 -6.77 21.13 -5.85
C TYR A 103 -6.82 19.62 -6.04
N PHE A 104 -7.69 19.15 -6.93
CA PHE A 104 -7.86 17.72 -7.18
C PHE A 104 -6.68 17.14 -7.95
N SER A 105 -6.22 17.82 -9.00
CA SER A 105 -5.00 17.42 -9.71
C SER A 105 -3.76 17.55 -8.83
N LEU A 106 -3.69 18.55 -7.93
CA LEU A 106 -2.61 18.67 -6.96
C LEU A 106 -2.55 17.48 -5.99
N ILE A 107 -3.70 17.09 -5.42
CA ILE A 107 -3.80 15.94 -4.52
C ILE A 107 -3.44 14.65 -5.27
N GLY A 108 -3.96 14.48 -6.49
CA GLY A 108 -3.63 13.36 -7.37
C GLY A 108 -2.15 13.29 -7.69
N ALA A 109 -1.55 14.42 -8.11
CA ALA A 109 -0.12 14.53 -8.42
C ALA A 109 0.76 14.21 -7.20
N LEU A 110 0.39 14.70 -6.01
CA LEU A 110 1.10 14.38 -4.77
C LEU A 110 1.02 12.87 -4.44
N ALA A 111 -0.15 12.26 -4.61
CA ALA A 111 -0.31 10.82 -4.41
C ALA A 111 0.55 10.02 -5.40
N LEU A 112 0.55 10.41 -6.67
CA LEU A 112 1.36 9.78 -7.71
C LEU A 112 2.87 10.02 -7.54
N LEU A 113 3.27 11.16 -6.95
CA LEU A 113 4.65 11.45 -6.60
C LEU A 113 5.19 10.47 -5.54
N LEU A 114 4.35 10.16 -4.54
CA LEU A 114 4.73 9.28 -3.45
C LEU A 114 4.66 7.79 -3.83
N ALA A 115 3.79 7.43 -4.78
CA ALA A 115 3.57 6.04 -5.19
C ALA A 115 4.87 5.26 -5.50
N PRO A 116 5.79 5.72 -6.38
CA PRO A 116 7.02 4.96 -6.66
C PRO A 116 7.88 4.71 -5.43
N ALA A 117 8.03 5.70 -4.54
CA ALA A 117 8.82 5.53 -3.32
C ALA A 117 8.17 4.50 -2.37
N LEU A 118 6.84 4.51 -2.28
CA LEU A 118 6.07 3.55 -1.49
C LEU A 118 6.14 2.15 -2.10
N THR A 119 5.95 2.01 -3.41
CA THR A 119 6.06 0.74 -4.14
C THR A 119 7.45 0.12 -3.96
N VAL A 120 8.53 0.91 -4.08
CA VAL A 120 9.90 0.42 -3.85
C VAL A 120 10.08 -0.07 -2.42
N ARG A 121 9.60 0.69 -1.44
CA ARG A 121 9.67 0.30 -0.04
C ARG A 121 8.88 -0.99 0.21
N GLN A 122 7.68 -1.10 -0.36
CA GLN A 122 6.83 -2.27 -0.26
C GLN A 122 7.52 -3.49 -0.87
N TRP A 123 8.02 -3.37 -2.10
CA TRP A 123 8.66 -4.44 -2.85
C TRP A 123 9.95 -4.92 -2.20
N ARG A 124 10.75 -4.02 -1.62
CA ARG A 124 11.91 -4.44 -0.80
C ARG A 124 11.48 -5.27 0.40
N GLY A 125 10.43 -4.83 1.11
CA GLY A 125 9.86 -5.58 2.22
C GLY A 125 9.33 -6.95 1.81
N LEU A 126 8.67 -7.04 0.65
CA LEU A 126 8.15 -8.29 0.10
C LEU A 126 9.27 -9.22 -0.39
N ALA A 127 10.31 -8.69 -1.02
CA ALA A 127 11.44 -9.48 -1.51
C ALA A 127 12.21 -10.15 -0.36
N ALA A 128 12.43 -9.41 0.72
CA ALA A 128 13.13 -9.88 1.92
C ALA A 128 12.24 -10.72 2.86
N LEU A 129 10.92 -10.76 2.63
CA LEU A 129 9.95 -11.34 3.55
C LEU A 129 10.25 -12.79 3.93
N ALA A 130 10.37 -13.68 2.95
CA ALA A 130 10.63 -15.10 3.18
C ALA A 130 12.01 -15.38 3.82
N PRO A 131 13.13 -14.89 3.25
CA PRO A 131 14.45 -15.16 3.83
C PRO A 131 14.60 -14.56 5.24
N ASP A 132 14.13 -13.33 5.47
CA ASP A 132 14.27 -12.68 6.79
C ASP A 132 13.40 -13.36 7.84
N MET A 133 12.19 -13.82 7.48
CA MET A 133 11.34 -14.57 8.41
C MET A 133 11.94 -15.93 8.77
N ALA A 134 12.56 -16.62 7.81
CA ALA A 134 13.25 -17.87 8.09
C ALA A 134 14.50 -17.64 8.96
N ALA A 135 15.29 -16.60 8.67
CA ALA A 135 16.43 -16.22 9.50
C ALA A 135 16.02 -15.86 10.94
N ALA A 136 14.84 -15.25 11.11
CA ALA A 136 14.26 -14.93 12.41
C ALA A 136 13.53 -16.12 13.09
N ASN A 137 13.55 -17.32 12.51
CA ASN A 137 12.80 -18.51 12.97
C ASN A 137 11.29 -18.30 13.11
N SER A 138 10.73 -17.30 12.43
CA SER A 138 9.28 -17.02 12.38
C SER A 138 8.59 -17.74 11.22
N LEU A 139 9.36 -18.24 10.26
CA LEU A 139 8.94 -19.21 9.26
C LEU A 139 9.63 -20.55 9.54
N ARG A 140 8.87 -21.58 9.94
CA ARG A 140 9.40 -22.91 10.24
C ARG A 140 8.89 -23.94 9.25
N PHE A 141 9.73 -24.91 8.92
CA PHE A 141 9.39 -26.04 8.06
C PHE A 141 9.49 -27.33 8.88
N ALA A 142 8.57 -28.26 8.66
CA ALA A 142 8.61 -29.56 9.33
C ALA A 142 9.79 -30.42 8.84
N ASP A 143 10.08 -30.32 7.55
CA ASP A 143 11.12 -31.06 6.83
C ASP A 143 11.59 -30.30 5.58
N ASP A 144 12.59 -30.86 4.90
CA ASP A 144 13.13 -30.32 3.65
C ASP A 144 12.10 -30.32 2.52
N ALA A 145 11.16 -31.27 2.51
CA ALA A 145 10.10 -31.35 1.51
C ALA A 145 9.11 -30.16 1.62
N GLY A 146 8.78 -29.74 2.84
CA GLY A 146 8.00 -28.54 3.13
C GLY A 146 8.73 -27.28 2.69
N ARG A 147 10.04 -27.19 2.97
CA ARG A 147 10.89 -26.10 2.50
C ARG A 147 10.88 -26.01 0.97
N ASP A 148 11.14 -27.11 0.28
CA ASP A 148 11.17 -27.18 -1.18
C ASP A 148 9.80 -26.86 -1.81
N ALA A 149 8.71 -27.29 -1.17
CA ALA A 149 7.35 -26.98 -1.62
C ALA A 149 7.05 -25.48 -1.50
N PHE A 150 7.46 -24.83 -0.41
CA PHE A 150 7.34 -23.38 -0.27
C PHE A 150 8.18 -22.66 -1.32
N ASP A 151 9.44 -23.06 -1.47
CA ASP A 151 10.39 -22.46 -2.41
C ASP A 151 9.93 -22.60 -3.87
N ARG A 152 9.27 -23.72 -4.20
CA ARG A 152 8.60 -23.92 -5.49
C ARG A 152 7.49 -22.89 -5.72
N GLU A 153 6.62 -22.64 -4.74
CA GLU A 153 5.56 -21.63 -4.88
C GLU A 153 6.15 -20.21 -5.04
N VAL A 154 7.25 -19.88 -4.35
CA VAL A 154 7.96 -18.60 -4.54
C VAL A 154 8.52 -18.50 -5.97
N ARG A 155 9.16 -19.55 -6.49
CA ARG A 155 9.66 -19.57 -7.88
C ARG A 155 8.53 -19.44 -8.91
N LEU A 156 7.38 -20.06 -8.66
CA LEU A 156 6.19 -19.92 -9.50
C LEU A 156 5.65 -18.49 -9.48
N ALA A 157 5.60 -17.85 -8.30
CA ALA A 157 5.24 -16.44 -8.18
C ALA A 157 6.20 -15.53 -8.94
N ASN A 158 7.51 -15.73 -8.79
CA ASN A 158 8.52 -14.94 -9.50
C ASN A 158 8.40 -15.11 -11.03
N ARG A 159 8.12 -16.33 -11.51
CA ARG A 159 7.82 -16.58 -12.93
C ARG A 159 6.58 -15.81 -13.40
N ASP A 160 5.52 -15.79 -12.61
CA ASP A 160 4.29 -15.06 -12.95
C ASP A 160 4.52 -13.54 -12.90
N ILE A 161 5.28 -13.04 -11.94
CA ILE A 161 5.70 -11.63 -11.83
C ILE A 161 6.51 -11.22 -13.07
N ARG A 162 7.48 -12.03 -13.51
CA ARG A 162 8.20 -11.81 -14.79
C ARG A 162 7.27 -11.74 -15.99
N ARG A 163 6.26 -12.61 -16.05
CA ARG A 163 5.27 -12.58 -17.14
C ARG A 163 4.46 -11.29 -17.12
N ILE A 164 4.06 -10.80 -15.94
CA ILE A 164 3.41 -9.50 -15.78
C ILE A 164 4.34 -8.38 -16.29
N GLY A 165 5.62 -8.42 -15.96
CA GLY A 165 6.61 -7.45 -16.46
C GLY A 165 6.78 -7.47 -17.98
N ASN A 166 6.72 -8.65 -18.60
CA ASN A 166 6.75 -8.76 -20.07
C ASN A 166 5.48 -8.17 -20.72
N LEU A 167 4.35 -8.16 -20.00
CA LEU A 167 3.10 -7.53 -20.43
C LEU A 167 3.04 -6.04 -20.09
N ALA A 168 4.07 -5.47 -19.46
CA ALA A 168 4.07 -4.09 -19.01
C ALA A 168 3.75 -3.06 -20.11
N PRO A 169 4.26 -3.18 -21.36
CA PRO A 169 3.87 -2.25 -22.43
C PRO A 169 2.37 -2.28 -22.75
N LEU A 170 1.76 -3.47 -22.74
CA LEU A 170 0.32 -3.63 -22.95
C LEU A 170 -0.48 -3.05 -21.78
N ILE A 171 -0.05 -3.33 -20.54
CA ILE A 171 -0.68 -2.77 -19.34
C ILE A 171 -0.58 -1.24 -19.34
N MET A 172 0.59 -0.69 -19.68
CA MET A 172 0.79 0.76 -19.82
C MET A 172 -0.11 1.35 -20.88
N LEU A 173 -0.27 0.69 -22.04
CA LEU A 173 -1.20 1.13 -23.08
C LEU A 173 -2.65 1.15 -22.55
N ILE A 174 -3.08 0.12 -21.83
CA ILE A 174 -4.41 0.08 -21.20
C ILE A 174 -4.57 1.21 -20.19
N CYS A 175 -3.58 1.45 -19.33
CA CYS A 175 -3.58 2.56 -18.38
C CYS A 175 -3.63 3.93 -19.08
N ALA A 176 -2.91 4.10 -20.18
CA ALA A 176 -2.93 5.31 -20.98
C ALA A 176 -4.29 5.54 -21.64
N LEU A 177 -4.91 4.49 -22.21
CA LEU A 177 -6.28 4.57 -22.74
C LEU A 177 -7.31 4.89 -21.64
N ALA A 178 -7.14 4.31 -20.44
CA ALA A 178 -7.97 4.62 -19.29
C ALA A 178 -7.81 6.09 -18.84
N MET A 179 -6.57 6.60 -18.85
CA MET A 179 -6.30 8.00 -18.53
C MET A 179 -6.89 8.95 -19.59
N LEU A 180 -6.76 8.63 -20.87
CA LEU A 180 -7.38 9.39 -21.95
C LEU A 180 -8.90 9.42 -21.81
N TRP A 181 -9.50 8.27 -21.49
CA TRP A 181 -10.93 8.16 -21.23
C TRP A 181 -11.34 9.03 -20.04
N LEU A 182 -10.62 8.95 -18.91
CA LEU A 182 -10.86 9.77 -17.73
C LEU A 182 -10.79 11.27 -18.07
N MET A 183 -9.80 11.69 -18.86
CA MET A 183 -9.66 13.08 -19.32
C MET A 183 -10.85 13.54 -20.14
N VAL A 184 -11.31 12.72 -21.09
CA VAL A 184 -12.50 13.04 -21.91
C VAL A 184 -13.75 13.17 -21.04
N VAL A 185 -13.92 12.30 -20.05
CA VAL A 185 -15.04 12.37 -19.10
C VAL A 185 -14.95 13.61 -18.23
N GLN A 186 -13.77 13.94 -17.69
CA GLN A 186 -13.54 15.14 -16.89
C GLN A 186 -13.81 16.40 -17.70
N GLN A 187 -13.29 16.55 -18.92
CA GLN A 187 -13.53 17.74 -19.74
C GLN A 187 -14.99 17.95 -20.11
N ARG A 188 -15.75 16.86 -20.30
CA ARG A 188 -17.16 16.96 -20.69
C ARG A 188 -18.09 17.23 -19.52
N ARG A 189 -17.71 16.80 -18.31
CA ARG A 189 -18.67 16.71 -17.20
C ARG A 189 -18.11 16.95 -15.80
N GLY A 190 -16.84 17.31 -15.66
CA GLY A 190 -16.14 17.28 -14.38
C GLY A 190 -16.41 18.46 -13.45
N VAL A 191 -15.62 18.54 -12.37
CA VAL A 191 -15.95 19.25 -11.12
C VAL A 191 -15.93 20.74 -11.10
N PHE A 192 -15.46 21.42 -12.13
CA PHE A 192 -15.34 22.87 -12.00
C PHE A 192 -16.68 23.58 -11.82
N GLY A 193 -17.81 22.91 -12.09
CA GLY A 193 -19.14 23.35 -11.68
C GLY A 193 -19.37 23.43 -10.16
N LEU A 194 -18.64 22.66 -9.34
CA LEU A 194 -18.74 22.73 -7.86
C LEU A 194 -18.25 24.06 -7.30
N VAL A 195 -17.33 24.73 -8.02
CA VAL A 195 -16.80 26.05 -7.64
C VAL A 195 -17.49 27.18 -8.41
N ALA A 196 -18.63 26.91 -9.04
CA ALA A 196 -19.41 27.93 -9.73
C ALA A 196 -19.92 29.01 -8.75
N PRO A 197 -19.82 30.31 -9.10
CA PRO A 197 -20.43 31.38 -8.34
C PRO A 197 -21.96 31.18 -8.17
N PRO A 198 -22.59 31.76 -7.13
CA PRO A 198 -24.04 31.81 -7.03
C PRO A 198 -24.65 32.50 -8.26
N GLY A 199 -25.74 31.93 -8.78
CA GLY A 199 -26.47 32.53 -9.89
C GLY A 199 -25.86 32.31 -11.26
N THR A 200 -24.74 31.57 -11.38
CA THR A 200 -24.24 31.08 -12.67
C THR A 200 -24.68 29.63 -12.90
N ASP A 201 -24.96 29.26 -14.15
CA ASP A 201 -25.21 27.86 -14.50
C ASP A 201 -23.92 27.03 -14.28
N PRO A 202 -23.94 25.99 -13.43
CA PRO A 202 -22.74 25.19 -13.15
C PRO A 202 -22.17 24.49 -14.39
N GLY A 203 -23.01 24.15 -15.37
CA GLY A 203 -22.60 23.49 -16.60
C GLY A 203 -21.84 24.44 -17.53
N GLU A 204 -22.38 25.63 -17.78
CA GLU A 204 -21.72 26.69 -18.54
C GLU A 204 -20.41 27.14 -17.86
N TRP A 205 -20.43 27.29 -16.54
CA TRP A 205 -19.24 27.60 -15.76
C TRP A 205 -18.16 26.53 -15.90
N ALA A 206 -18.53 25.25 -15.77
CA ALA A 206 -17.59 24.15 -15.93
C ALA A 206 -16.96 24.14 -17.33
N GLN A 207 -17.74 24.37 -18.38
CA GLN A 207 -17.21 24.44 -19.75
C GLN A 207 -16.19 25.57 -19.92
N LEU A 208 -16.49 26.77 -19.41
CA LEU A 208 -15.57 27.90 -19.44
C LEU A 208 -14.30 27.61 -18.63
N ALA A 209 -14.46 27.02 -17.45
CA ALA A 209 -13.39 26.59 -16.59
C ALA A 209 -12.45 25.57 -17.28
N TYR A 210 -13.01 24.59 -18.00
CA TYR A 210 -12.23 23.60 -18.76
C TYR A 210 -11.48 24.19 -19.96
N GLN A 211 -11.97 25.30 -20.54
CA GLN A 211 -11.22 26.03 -21.58
C GLN A 211 -9.98 26.73 -21.01
N HIS A 212 -10.03 27.15 -19.75
CA HIS A 212 -8.90 27.78 -19.05
C HIS A 212 -8.17 26.84 -18.09
N TRP A 213 -8.47 25.55 -18.15
CA TRP A 213 -7.81 24.54 -17.35
C TRP A 213 -6.38 24.34 -17.84
N TRP A 214 -5.43 24.28 -16.92
CA TRP A 214 -4.01 24.07 -17.24
C TRP A 214 -3.75 22.80 -18.06
N ALA A 215 -4.54 21.74 -17.82
CA ALA A 215 -4.49 20.50 -18.61
C ALA A 215 -5.59 20.43 -19.69
N GLY A 216 -6.18 21.58 -20.06
CA GLY A 216 -7.18 21.70 -21.11
C GLY A 216 -6.57 21.59 -22.51
N THR A 217 -7.43 21.29 -23.49
CA THR A 217 -7.03 21.20 -24.91
C THR A 217 -6.82 22.55 -25.59
N ALA A 218 -7.23 23.65 -24.94
CA ALA A 218 -7.15 25.00 -25.50
C ALA A 218 -5.79 25.69 -25.28
N GLY A 219 -4.93 25.15 -24.41
CA GLY A 219 -3.58 25.67 -24.12
C GLY A 219 -2.50 25.18 -25.08
N ASP A 220 -1.22 25.39 -24.71
CA ASP A 220 -0.02 25.00 -25.47
C ASP A 220 0.22 23.47 -25.55
N GLY A 221 -0.73 22.66 -25.08
CA GLY A 221 -0.70 21.20 -25.10
C GLY A 221 0.29 20.58 -24.11
N LEU A 222 1.16 21.38 -23.46
CA LEU A 222 2.17 20.87 -22.54
C LEU A 222 1.56 20.39 -21.23
N GLY A 223 0.68 21.20 -20.62
CA GLY A 223 -0.06 20.80 -19.41
C GLY A 223 -0.89 19.54 -19.63
N LEU A 224 -1.59 19.45 -20.78
CA LEU A 224 -2.32 18.25 -21.22
C LEU A 224 -1.41 17.02 -21.30
N THR A 225 -0.24 17.17 -21.94
CA THR A 225 0.73 16.08 -22.11
C THR A 225 1.28 15.61 -20.77
N LEU A 226 1.62 16.54 -19.87
CA LEU A 226 2.12 16.23 -18.54
C LEU A 226 1.05 15.52 -17.69
N TYR A 227 -0.18 16.03 -17.69
CA TYR A 227 -1.31 15.41 -16.97
C TYR A 227 -1.54 13.97 -17.46
N PHE A 228 -1.58 13.77 -18.77
CA PHE A 228 -1.74 12.46 -19.38
C PHE A 228 -0.59 11.50 -19.02
N ALA A 229 0.66 11.96 -19.15
CA ALA A 229 1.84 11.14 -18.88
C ALA A 229 1.93 10.73 -17.41
N ILE A 230 1.76 11.69 -16.47
CA ILE A 230 1.80 11.44 -15.04
C ILE A 230 0.68 10.49 -14.62
N GLY A 231 -0.55 10.74 -15.08
CA GLY A 231 -1.70 9.89 -14.79
C GLY A 231 -1.52 8.46 -15.30
N SER A 232 -1.03 8.31 -16.53
CA SER A 232 -0.78 6.99 -17.14
C SER A 232 0.28 6.18 -16.38
N VAL A 233 1.41 6.81 -16.03
CA VAL A 233 2.48 6.19 -15.24
C VAL A 233 1.98 5.84 -13.83
N GLY A 234 1.19 6.73 -13.23
CA GLY A 234 0.57 6.51 -11.94
C GLY A 234 -0.34 5.28 -11.91
N LEU A 235 -1.31 5.22 -12.82
CA LEU A 235 -2.21 4.07 -12.97
C LEU A 235 -1.45 2.77 -13.24
N TYR A 236 -0.39 2.85 -14.03
CA TYR A 236 0.48 1.71 -14.29
C TYR A 236 1.16 1.19 -13.00
N LEU A 237 1.76 2.07 -12.20
CA LEU A 237 2.40 1.69 -10.94
C LEU A 237 1.42 1.03 -9.97
N ILE A 238 0.25 1.63 -9.79
CA ILE A 238 -0.84 1.07 -8.96
C ILE A 238 -1.21 -0.33 -9.44
N THR A 239 -1.40 -0.50 -10.76
CA THR A 239 -1.78 -1.79 -11.34
C THR A 239 -0.68 -2.84 -11.13
N ALA A 240 0.57 -2.50 -11.42
CA ALA A 240 1.71 -3.40 -11.26
C ALA A 240 1.86 -3.85 -9.80
N GLN A 241 1.78 -2.91 -8.86
CA GLN A 241 1.86 -3.17 -7.43
C GLN A 241 0.76 -4.13 -6.96
N ASN A 242 -0.49 -3.91 -7.39
CA ASN A 242 -1.61 -4.79 -7.05
C ASN A 242 -1.41 -6.21 -7.62
N MET A 243 -0.98 -6.33 -8.88
CA MET A 243 -0.74 -7.63 -9.50
C MET A 243 0.39 -8.39 -8.79
N VAL A 244 1.50 -7.73 -8.45
CA VAL A 244 2.62 -8.32 -7.72
C VAL A 244 2.18 -8.76 -6.33
N THR A 245 1.49 -7.90 -5.58
CA THR A 245 1.02 -8.20 -4.22
C THR A 245 0.08 -9.40 -4.22
N VAL A 246 -0.90 -9.44 -5.13
CA VAL A 246 -1.84 -10.57 -5.25
C VAL A 246 -1.10 -11.88 -5.55
N ARG A 247 -0.09 -11.86 -6.42
CA ARG A 247 0.69 -13.07 -6.74
C ARG A 247 1.47 -13.60 -5.53
N ILE A 248 2.04 -12.70 -4.74
CA ILE A 248 2.78 -13.05 -3.52
C ILE A 248 1.82 -13.62 -2.47
N LEU A 249 0.68 -12.96 -2.22
CA LEU A 249 -0.33 -13.46 -1.29
C LEU A 249 -0.89 -14.84 -1.71
N LEU A 250 -1.10 -15.05 -3.01
CA LEU A 250 -1.53 -16.33 -3.54
C LEU A 250 -0.48 -17.44 -3.33
N ALA A 251 0.80 -17.13 -3.50
CA ALA A 251 1.88 -18.08 -3.24
C ALA A 251 1.96 -18.46 -1.75
N LEU A 252 1.89 -17.47 -0.85
CA LEU A 252 1.82 -17.72 0.59
C LEU A 252 0.59 -18.57 0.96
N TYR A 253 -0.56 -18.30 0.33
CA TYR A 253 -1.77 -19.09 0.54
C TYR A 253 -1.63 -20.54 0.02
N ARG A 254 -1.03 -20.75 -1.16
CA ARG A 254 -0.79 -22.09 -1.72
C ARG A 254 0.19 -22.88 -0.90
N ALA A 255 1.25 -22.25 -0.42
CA ALA A 255 2.26 -22.86 0.44
C ALA A 255 1.83 -22.98 1.91
N ARG A 256 0.60 -22.59 2.27
CA ARG A 256 0.14 -22.50 3.68
C ARG A 256 0.27 -23.79 4.49
N THR A 257 0.35 -24.95 3.87
CA THR A 257 0.51 -26.24 4.57
C THR A 257 1.97 -26.68 4.67
N SER A 258 2.87 -26.02 3.95
CA SER A 258 4.29 -26.35 3.86
C SER A 258 5.13 -25.68 4.95
N TYR A 259 4.57 -24.70 5.65
CA TYR A 259 5.25 -23.97 6.71
C TYR A 259 4.34 -23.67 7.90
N ASP A 260 4.98 -23.49 9.05
CA ASP A 260 4.39 -22.95 10.26
C ASP A 260 4.85 -21.53 10.51
N PHE A 261 3.90 -20.72 10.95
CA PHE A 261 4.14 -19.34 11.31
C PHE A 261 4.40 -19.29 12.81
N ALA A 262 5.63 -19.03 13.20
CA ALA A 262 6.08 -19.07 14.57
C ALA A 262 6.43 -17.67 15.09
N ALA A 263 6.59 -17.57 16.40
CA ALA A 263 7.11 -16.38 17.07
C ALA A 263 8.22 -16.78 18.04
N ASP A 264 9.20 -15.92 18.19
CA ASP A 264 10.22 -16.06 19.22
C ASP A 264 10.03 -14.98 20.31
N PRO A 265 9.53 -15.34 21.51
CA PRO A 265 9.39 -14.44 22.65
C PRO A 265 10.69 -13.74 23.08
N LEU A 266 11.84 -14.31 22.73
CA LEU A 266 13.17 -13.82 23.11
C LEU A 266 13.84 -13.00 22.01
N ASN A 267 13.19 -12.83 20.86
CA ASN A 267 13.74 -12.06 19.75
C ASN A 267 13.97 -10.59 20.16
N SER A 268 15.16 -10.07 19.85
CA SER A 268 15.57 -8.70 20.19
C SER A 268 14.87 -7.62 19.36
N ASP A 269 14.21 -7.98 18.26
CA ASP A 269 13.49 -7.04 17.39
C ASP A 269 12.27 -6.39 18.08
N GLY A 270 11.81 -6.96 19.20
CA GLY A 270 10.62 -6.50 19.92
C GLY A 270 9.29 -6.80 19.21
N TYR A 271 9.35 -7.53 18.10
CA TYR A 271 8.26 -7.98 17.23
C TYR A 271 8.24 -9.51 17.03
N TYR A 272 8.98 -10.26 17.86
CA TYR A 272 8.96 -11.72 17.89
C TYR A 272 9.46 -12.38 16.60
N GLY A 273 10.30 -11.68 15.84
CA GLY A 273 10.77 -12.10 14.51
C GLY A 273 9.82 -11.73 13.36
N TRP A 274 8.82 -10.87 13.61
CA TRP A 274 7.84 -10.43 12.60
C TRP A 274 8.09 -9.01 12.05
N SER A 275 9.23 -8.39 12.40
CA SER A 275 9.61 -7.10 11.82
C SER A 275 9.54 -7.06 10.28
N PRO A 276 9.93 -8.11 9.52
CA PRO A 276 9.81 -8.11 8.06
C PRO A 276 8.35 -8.01 7.58
N ILE A 277 7.46 -8.80 8.17
CA ILE A 277 6.02 -8.78 7.86
C ILE A 277 5.42 -7.42 8.15
N ARG A 278 5.73 -6.86 9.32
CA ARG A 278 5.26 -5.54 9.71
C ARG A 278 5.71 -4.48 8.71
N THR A 279 6.97 -4.54 8.29
CA THR A 279 7.52 -3.59 7.32
C THR A 279 6.79 -3.67 5.98
N ALA A 280 6.55 -4.88 5.48
CA ALA A 280 5.80 -5.11 4.24
C ALA A 280 4.33 -4.65 4.35
N LEU A 281 3.65 -4.99 5.45
CA LEU A 281 2.24 -4.61 5.68
C LEU A 281 2.08 -3.11 5.88
N SER A 282 2.93 -2.47 6.68
CA SER A 282 2.86 -1.02 6.88
C SER A 282 3.10 -0.26 5.58
N ALA A 283 4.06 -0.69 4.75
CA ALA A 283 4.26 -0.09 3.43
C ALA A 283 3.02 -0.26 2.55
N THR A 284 2.47 -1.48 2.50
CA THR A 284 1.24 -1.79 1.74
C THR A 284 0.06 -0.94 2.21
N HIS A 285 -0.16 -0.79 3.52
CA HIS A 285 -1.28 -0.01 4.04
C HIS A 285 -1.14 1.49 3.77
N ILE A 286 0.06 2.05 3.92
CA ILE A 286 0.30 3.47 3.59
C ILE A 286 0.04 3.71 2.10
N GLU A 287 0.49 2.79 1.25
CA GLU A 287 0.28 2.87 -0.19
C GLU A 287 -1.20 2.75 -0.57
N LEU A 288 -1.92 1.79 0.00
CA LEU A 288 -3.38 1.68 -0.17
C LEU A 288 -4.10 2.95 0.29
N ALA A 289 -3.74 3.51 1.45
CA ALA A 289 -4.31 4.77 1.93
C ALA A 289 -4.13 5.91 0.91
N MET A 290 -2.93 6.04 0.32
CA MET A 290 -2.64 7.06 -0.68
C MET A 290 -3.47 6.85 -1.96
N HIS A 291 -3.66 5.60 -2.38
CA HIS A 291 -4.51 5.27 -3.52
C HIS A 291 -5.99 5.55 -3.22
N GLY A 292 -6.48 5.21 -2.03
CA GLY A 292 -7.82 5.56 -1.56
C GLY A 292 -8.06 7.07 -1.56
N ILE A 293 -7.11 7.87 -1.05
CA ILE A 293 -7.17 9.34 -1.12
C ILE A 293 -7.24 9.82 -2.58
N GLY A 294 -6.40 9.26 -3.46
CA GLY A 294 -6.41 9.59 -4.89
C GLY A 294 -7.74 9.23 -5.57
N LEU A 295 -8.31 8.07 -5.24
CA LEU A 295 -9.61 7.64 -5.74
C LEU A 295 -10.74 8.54 -5.23
N VAL A 296 -10.75 8.91 -3.95
CA VAL A 296 -11.71 9.87 -3.40
C VAL A 296 -11.60 11.22 -4.11
N ALA A 297 -10.38 11.73 -4.30
CA ALA A 297 -10.17 12.99 -5.02
C ALA A 297 -10.75 12.91 -6.44
N ILE A 298 -10.48 11.82 -7.17
CA ILE A 298 -11.04 11.60 -8.51
C ILE A 298 -12.57 11.40 -8.46
N GLY A 299 -13.08 10.65 -7.49
CA GLY A 299 -14.50 10.38 -7.33
C GLY A 299 -15.30 11.65 -7.08
N ILE A 300 -14.78 12.54 -6.22
CA ILE A 300 -15.34 13.88 -6.03
C ILE A 300 -15.24 14.67 -7.35
N THR A 301 -14.19 14.49 -8.16
CA THR A 301 -14.01 15.17 -9.47
C THR A 301 -15.01 14.79 -10.57
N LEU A 302 -15.78 13.73 -10.36
CA LEU A 302 -16.69 13.21 -11.37
C LEU A 302 -18.13 13.63 -11.07
N PRO A 303 -18.92 13.94 -12.11
CA PRO A 303 -20.37 14.13 -11.95
C PRO A 303 -21.00 12.80 -11.54
N HIS A 304 -22.20 12.87 -10.95
CA HIS A 304 -22.95 11.67 -10.53
C HIS A 304 -23.05 10.60 -11.62
N GLU A 305 -23.31 10.99 -12.87
CA GLU A 305 -23.34 10.08 -14.03
C GLU A 305 -21.99 9.43 -14.38
N GLY A 306 -20.89 10.15 -14.17
CA GLY A 306 -19.52 9.68 -14.41
C GLY A 306 -19.05 8.72 -13.31
N VAL A 307 -19.51 8.95 -12.08
CA VAL A 307 -19.31 8.05 -10.94
C VAL A 307 -19.88 6.66 -11.25
N PHE A 308 -21.08 6.58 -11.85
CA PHE A 308 -21.75 5.32 -12.16
C PHE A 308 -21.08 4.45 -13.22
N THR A 309 -20.49 5.07 -14.24
CA THR A 309 -20.00 4.32 -15.40
C THR A 309 -18.54 3.94 -15.24
N THR A 310 -17.66 4.93 -15.07
CA THR A 310 -16.21 4.69 -15.17
C THR A 310 -15.59 4.43 -13.80
N TYR A 311 -16.03 5.17 -12.78
CA TYR A 311 -15.48 5.06 -11.44
C TYR A 311 -15.99 3.81 -10.70
N SER A 312 -17.22 3.36 -10.97
CA SER A 312 -17.78 2.13 -10.37
C SER A 312 -16.94 0.88 -10.67
N TYR A 313 -16.45 0.69 -11.90
CA TYR A 313 -15.57 -0.43 -12.23
C TYR A 313 -14.25 -0.35 -11.47
N ALA A 314 -13.63 0.82 -11.43
CA ALA A 314 -12.39 1.04 -10.69
C ALA A 314 -12.60 0.82 -9.18
N ALA A 315 -13.70 1.30 -8.61
CA ALA A 315 -14.04 1.14 -7.21
C ALA A 315 -14.39 -0.31 -6.83
N VAL A 316 -15.07 -1.06 -7.70
CA VAL A 316 -15.32 -2.49 -7.49
C VAL A 316 -14.03 -3.28 -7.55
N GLN A 317 -13.18 -3.03 -8.55
CA GLN A 317 -11.84 -3.62 -8.61
C GLN A 317 -11.04 -3.27 -7.36
N TRP A 318 -11.09 -2.01 -6.92
CA TRP A 318 -10.43 -1.52 -5.72
C TRP A 318 -10.93 -2.25 -4.47
N LEU A 319 -12.25 -2.41 -4.33
CA LEU A 319 -12.87 -3.13 -3.23
C LEU A 319 -12.38 -4.59 -3.18
N VAL A 320 -12.34 -5.28 -4.32
CA VAL A 320 -11.82 -6.66 -4.39
C VAL A 320 -10.36 -6.71 -3.95
N ILE A 321 -9.53 -5.81 -4.46
CA ILE A 321 -8.10 -5.73 -4.11
C ILE A 321 -7.94 -5.45 -2.62
N LEU A 322 -8.69 -4.47 -2.09
CA LEU A 322 -8.68 -4.11 -0.67
C LEU A 322 -9.03 -5.29 0.22
N LEU A 323 -10.08 -6.04 -0.11
CA LEU A 323 -10.46 -7.21 0.69
C LEU A 323 -9.32 -8.24 0.70
N ILE A 324 -8.65 -8.43 -0.43
CA ILE A 324 -7.50 -9.33 -0.54
C ILE A 324 -6.29 -8.78 0.20
N THR A 325 -5.94 -7.50 0.09
CA THR A 325 -4.68 -6.96 0.65
C THR A 325 -4.80 -6.55 2.12
N MET A 326 -5.96 -6.06 2.55
CA MET A 326 -6.21 -5.64 3.94
C MET A 326 -6.67 -6.77 4.84
N LEU A 327 -7.58 -7.65 4.37
CA LEU A 327 -8.19 -8.66 5.26
C LEU A 327 -7.42 -9.97 5.27
N PHE A 328 -6.90 -10.40 4.11
CA PHE A 328 -6.21 -11.70 4.03
C PHE A 328 -4.99 -11.76 4.97
N PRO A 329 -4.03 -10.81 4.97
CA PRO A 329 -2.85 -10.95 5.83
C PRO A 329 -3.14 -11.03 7.33
N PRO A 330 -3.98 -10.15 7.95
CA PRO A 330 -4.28 -10.27 9.36
C PRO A 330 -5.09 -11.53 9.69
N ILE A 331 -6.06 -11.91 8.85
CA ILE A 331 -6.83 -13.15 9.07
C ILE A 331 -5.92 -14.37 8.99
N PHE A 332 -5.03 -14.40 7.98
CA PHE A 332 -4.09 -15.49 7.78
C PHE A 332 -3.11 -15.59 8.95
N ALA A 333 -2.47 -14.48 9.35
CA ALA A 333 -1.56 -14.42 10.49
C ALA A 333 -2.25 -14.80 11.80
N TRP A 334 -3.47 -14.31 12.05
CA TRP A 334 -4.25 -14.62 13.24
C TRP A 334 -4.54 -16.12 13.35
N ARG A 335 -5.01 -16.75 12.27
CA ARG A 335 -5.32 -18.20 12.25
C ARG A 335 -4.06 -19.03 12.50
N LYS A 336 -2.98 -18.70 11.79
CA LYS A 336 -1.71 -19.40 11.90
C LYS A 336 -1.07 -19.23 13.28
N MET A 337 -1.13 -18.04 13.85
CA MET A 337 -0.59 -17.76 15.18
C MET A 337 -1.39 -18.43 16.30
N ARG A 338 -2.71 -18.50 16.16
CA ARG A 338 -3.55 -19.26 17.09
C ARG A 338 -3.16 -20.74 17.09
N ALA A 339 -2.93 -21.32 15.91
CA ALA A 339 -2.49 -22.71 15.77
C ALA A 339 -1.08 -22.95 16.34
N PHE A 340 -0.15 -22.02 16.10
CA PHE A 340 1.19 -22.07 16.70
C PHE A 340 1.12 -22.06 18.23
N LYS A 341 0.42 -21.08 18.83
CA LYS A 341 0.28 -20.99 20.28
C LYS A 341 -0.31 -22.25 20.91
N SER A 342 -1.36 -22.82 20.31
CA SER A 342 -1.96 -24.06 20.84
C SER A 342 -1.01 -25.24 20.76
N THR A 343 -0.23 -25.35 19.68
CA THR A 343 0.72 -26.44 19.47
C THR A 343 1.89 -26.32 20.43
N GLU A 344 2.52 -25.14 20.52
CA GLU A 344 3.71 -24.89 21.33
C GLU A 344 3.40 -25.04 22.84
N ILE A 345 2.26 -24.49 23.30
CA ILE A 345 1.81 -24.68 24.68
C ILE A 345 1.51 -26.15 24.98
N GLY A 346 0.94 -26.88 24.01
CA GLY A 346 0.69 -28.31 24.13
C GLY A 346 1.98 -29.13 24.27
N VAL A 347 3.00 -28.81 23.47
CA VAL A 347 4.34 -29.43 23.55
C VAL A 347 4.98 -29.13 24.90
N LEU A 348 5.09 -27.86 25.29
CA LEU A 348 5.68 -27.46 26.57
C LEU A 348 4.96 -28.05 27.78
N SER A 349 3.63 -28.17 27.73
CA SER A 349 2.84 -28.79 28.79
C SER A 349 3.10 -30.31 28.92
N ARG A 350 3.34 -31.01 27.80
CA ARG A 350 3.71 -32.43 27.83
C ARG A 350 5.13 -32.63 28.36
N GLU A 351 6.09 -31.86 27.85
CA GLU A 351 7.49 -31.91 28.30
C GLU A 351 7.65 -31.55 29.77
N GLY A 352 7.00 -30.46 30.20
CA GLY A 352 7.01 -30.03 31.59
C GLY A 352 6.44 -31.08 32.53
N ARG A 353 5.34 -31.77 32.15
CA ARG A 353 4.77 -32.87 32.94
C ARG A 353 5.68 -34.10 32.98
N ALA A 354 6.28 -34.46 31.85
CA ALA A 354 7.20 -35.60 31.78
C ALA A 354 8.43 -35.37 32.68
N LEU A 355 9.05 -34.19 32.60
CA LEU A 355 10.21 -33.84 33.43
C LEU A 355 9.84 -33.66 34.91
N ALA A 356 8.68 -33.07 35.21
CA ALA A 356 8.18 -32.95 36.58
C ALA A 356 7.88 -34.33 37.22
N GLY A 357 7.48 -35.32 36.41
CA GLY A 357 7.30 -36.71 36.85
C GLY A 357 8.62 -37.45 37.07
N ALA A 358 9.69 -37.05 36.38
CA ALA A 358 11.03 -37.63 36.51
C ALA A 358 11.90 -36.95 37.61
N ALA A 359 11.47 -35.81 38.15
CA ALA A 359 12.18 -35.08 39.18
C ALA A 359 12.27 -35.90 40.48
N ARG A 360 13.45 -35.90 41.12
CA ARG A 360 13.70 -36.71 42.34
C ARG A 360 13.30 -35.96 43.60
N THR A 361 13.37 -34.63 43.57
CA THR A 361 13.02 -33.79 44.71
C THR A 361 11.82 -32.89 44.44
N ARG A 362 11.11 -32.50 45.50
CA ARG A 362 9.97 -31.56 45.40
C ARG A 362 10.41 -30.19 44.89
N GLN A 363 11.63 -29.78 45.22
CA GLN A 363 12.23 -28.51 44.78
C GLN A 363 12.54 -28.54 43.27
N GLU A 364 13.14 -29.62 42.76
CA GLU A 364 13.37 -29.81 41.32
C GLU A 364 12.05 -29.77 40.55
N LYS A 365 11.03 -30.47 41.06
CA LYS A 365 9.69 -30.47 40.46
C LYS A 365 9.11 -29.06 40.36
N SER A 366 9.17 -28.27 41.44
CA SER A 366 8.69 -26.88 41.43
C SER A 366 9.45 -26.03 40.43
N GLN A 367 10.79 -26.14 40.39
CA GLN A 367 11.62 -25.37 39.46
C GLN A 367 11.32 -25.70 37.99
N VAL A 368 11.12 -26.98 37.68
CA VAL A 368 10.71 -27.41 36.33
C VAL A 368 9.34 -26.84 35.99
N GLU A 369 8.34 -27.01 36.87
CA GLU A 369 6.99 -26.47 36.62
C GLU A 369 7.01 -24.96 36.42
N ASP A 370 7.74 -24.21 37.23
CA ASP A 370 7.84 -22.76 37.14
C ASP A 370 8.54 -22.32 35.83
N THR A 371 9.60 -23.02 35.43
CA THR A 371 10.30 -22.74 34.15
C THR A 371 9.38 -22.93 32.95
N TYR A 372 8.63 -24.04 32.90
CA TYR A 372 7.69 -24.30 31.81
C TYR A 372 6.47 -23.37 31.85
N ARG A 373 5.97 -23.00 33.04
CA ARG A 373 4.92 -21.98 33.20
C ARG A 373 5.35 -20.64 32.63
N GLN A 374 6.56 -20.18 32.99
CA GLN A 374 7.10 -18.92 32.48
C GLN A 374 7.22 -18.92 30.95
N ARG A 375 7.69 -20.02 30.34
CA ARG A 375 7.75 -20.16 28.87
C ARG A 375 6.38 -20.15 28.22
N MET A 376 5.41 -20.89 28.77
CA MET A 376 4.03 -20.88 28.27
C MET A 376 3.40 -19.49 28.37
N ASP A 377 3.63 -18.76 29.46
CA ASP A 377 3.12 -17.41 29.64
C ASP A 377 3.78 -16.42 28.68
N ALA A 378 5.07 -16.58 28.37
CA ALA A 378 5.74 -15.79 27.34
C ALA A 378 5.08 -15.98 25.96
N ILE A 379 4.76 -17.23 25.58
CA ILE A 379 4.05 -17.55 24.32
C ILE A 379 2.62 -16.99 24.31
N ARG A 380 1.89 -17.08 25.44
CA ARG A 380 0.54 -16.51 25.55
C ARG A 380 0.52 -15.01 25.30
N ARG A 381 1.54 -14.29 25.79
CA ARG A 381 1.71 -12.84 25.65
C ARG A 381 2.10 -12.36 24.26
N VAL A 382 2.59 -13.23 23.37
CA VAL A 382 2.82 -12.87 21.96
C VAL A 382 1.49 -12.41 21.35
N PRO A 383 1.39 -11.26 20.67
CA PRO A 383 0.15 -10.84 20.03
C PRO A 383 -0.25 -11.82 18.92
N THR A 384 -1.54 -11.93 18.59
CA THR A 384 -2.00 -12.79 17.48
C THR A 384 -1.82 -12.14 16.11
N LEU A 385 -1.60 -10.83 16.07
CA LEU A 385 -1.39 -10.04 14.87
C LEU A 385 -0.01 -9.36 14.94
N PRO A 386 0.61 -9.06 13.78
CA PRO A 386 1.88 -8.36 13.72
C PRO A 386 1.82 -6.88 14.09
N PHE A 387 0.64 -6.37 14.46
CA PHE A 387 0.44 -5.00 14.92
C PHE A 387 0.53 -4.95 16.45
N LYS A 388 1.68 -4.47 16.95
CA LYS A 388 1.93 -4.34 18.38
C LYS A 388 1.74 -2.91 18.89
N ARG A 389 2.10 -1.91 18.08
CA ARG A 389 2.09 -0.50 18.50
C ARG A 389 0.82 0.20 18.02
N THR A 390 0.37 1.19 18.77
CA THR A 390 -0.75 2.07 18.40
C THR A 390 -0.56 2.67 17.00
N ARG A 391 0.67 3.04 16.64
CA ARG A 391 1.00 3.54 15.28
C ARG A 391 0.64 2.55 14.18
N ASP A 392 0.85 1.25 14.40
CA ASP A 392 0.57 0.23 13.38
C ASP A 392 -0.95 0.09 13.19
N MET A 393 -1.72 0.14 14.27
CA MET A 393 -3.18 0.16 14.23
C MET A 393 -3.73 1.44 13.59
N VAL A 394 -3.19 2.61 13.94
CA VAL A 394 -3.58 3.89 13.32
C VAL A 394 -3.32 3.85 11.82
N THR A 395 -2.19 3.32 11.38
CA THR A 395 -1.87 3.19 9.94
C THR A 395 -2.90 2.29 9.24
N PHE A 396 -3.22 1.13 9.83
CA PHE A 396 -4.24 0.23 9.31
C PHE A 396 -5.63 0.89 9.26
N LEU A 397 -6.06 1.54 10.33
CA LEU A 397 -7.37 2.20 10.41
C LEU A 397 -7.47 3.37 9.42
N LEU A 398 -6.44 4.21 9.31
CA LEU A 398 -6.41 5.30 8.34
C LEU A 398 -6.49 4.78 6.92
N SER A 399 -5.76 3.70 6.60
CA SER A 399 -5.84 3.08 5.28
C SER A 399 -7.23 2.51 5.00
N LEU A 400 -7.80 1.78 5.94
CA LEU A 400 -9.14 1.23 5.82
C LEU A 400 -10.20 2.33 5.66
N LEU A 401 -10.11 3.41 6.44
CA LEU A 401 -11.04 4.54 6.34
C LEU A 401 -10.92 5.28 5.02
N ALA A 402 -9.69 5.58 4.58
CA ALA A 402 -9.44 6.24 3.29
C ALA A 402 -10.02 5.41 2.14
N ASP A 403 -9.76 4.11 2.13
CA ASP A 403 -10.25 3.24 1.08
C ASP A 403 -11.75 2.95 1.15
N LEU A 404 -12.31 2.73 2.34
CA LEU A 404 -13.75 2.58 2.50
C LEU A 404 -14.48 3.86 2.09
N SER A 405 -13.93 5.04 2.38
CA SER A 405 -14.53 6.30 1.93
C SER A 405 -14.58 6.40 0.40
N ALA A 406 -13.55 5.91 -0.30
CA ALA A 406 -13.54 5.84 -1.76
C ALA A 406 -14.67 4.97 -2.32
N VAL A 407 -14.97 3.85 -1.65
CA VAL A 407 -16.03 2.91 -2.04
C VAL A 407 -17.41 3.40 -1.58
N THR A 408 -17.53 3.96 -0.38
CA THR A 408 -18.78 4.51 0.15
C THR A 408 -19.28 5.66 -0.71
N ALA A 409 -18.40 6.51 -1.24
CA ALA A 409 -18.80 7.53 -2.21
C ALA A 409 -19.51 6.93 -3.44
N VAL A 410 -19.06 5.76 -3.90
CA VAL A 410 -19.73 5.01 -4.99
C VAL A 410 -21.05 4.43 -4.54
N ILE A 411 -21.08 3.78 -3.38
CA ILE A 411 -22.30 3.15 -2.85
C ILE A 411 -23.38 4.21 -2.60
N ILE A 412 -23.03 5.36 -2.03
CA ILE A 412 -23.97 6.47 -1.82
C ILE A 412 -24.47 6.98 -3.16
N ALA A 413 -23.61 7.13 -4.17
CA ALA A 413 -24.09 7.51 -5.49
C ALA A 413 -25.12 6.50 -6.06
N PHE A 414 -25.09 5.22 -5.68
CA PHE A 414 -26.07 4.20 -6.09
C PHE A 414 -27.47 4.32 -5.48
N PHE A 415 -27.66 5.09 -4.40
CA PHE A 415 -28.95 5.24 -3.71
C PHE A 415 -29.43 6.68 -3.76
#